data_AF-A0A1L3ZPF4-F1
#
_entry.id   AF-A0A1L3ZPF4-F1
#
_cell.length_a   1.000
_cell.length_b   1.000
_cell.length_c   1.000
_cell.angle_alpha   90.00
_cell.angle_beta   90.00
_cell.angle_gamma   90.00
#
_symmetry.space_group_name_H-M   'P 1'
#
loop_
_entity.id
_entity.type
_entity.pdbx_description
1 polymer ?
#
loop_
_entity_poly.entity_id
_entity_poly.type
_entity_poly.pdbx_seq_one_letter_code
_entity_poly.pdbx_strand_id
1 'polypeptide(L)'
;MTDSTDLKAAILQRVRSDAPRKVWTPSDFIDLASRDAIDKSLQRLTIAGTLRRIERGLYDQPGFNQLTQKPNPPDPRSVIDAFGRRDQTRMLVDGMTAANDLGLTDAVPAKIVVHTDARRRPIKLGNVTVTFRPTAASKLFWAGRPAMRVVQALHWLRDLLDREGESEHVKSKLAKLFKNPAVGAAIKADLTTGITALPTWMWMFLKPLIEDEAGDNDRHVSTNRNDDNDADDHRHDDDDGHRAEHNRPKSKLVPTRIPSNKRGHPSQATKK
;
A
#
# COMPACT_ATOMS: atom_id res chain seq x y z
N MET A 1 -0.15 -21.87 -36.57
CA MET A 1 -0.37 -20.43 -36.80
C MET A 1 -1.63 -20.07 -36.04
N THR A 2 -1.53 -19.35 -34.93
CA THR A 2 -2.70 -18.87 -34.18
C THR A 2 -3.37 -17.78 -35.00
N ASP A 3 -4.65 -17.94 -35.31
CA ASP A 3 -5.40 -16.96 -36.07
C ASP A 3 -5.46 -15.62 -35.33
N SER A 4 -5.44 -14.49 -36.06
CA SER A 4 -5.41 -13.15 -35.46
C SER A 4 -6.61 -12.85 -34.57
N THR A 5 -7.75 -13.50 -34.80
CA THR A 5 -8.96 -13.37 -33.98
C THR A 5 -8.83 -14.12 -32.65
N ASP A 6 -8.16 -15.27 -32.68
CA ASP A 6 -7.91 -16.10 -31.50
C ASP A 6 -6.90 -15.42 -30.55
N LEU A 7 -5.83 -14.84 -31.11
CA LEU A 7 -4.85 -14.07 -30.32
C LEU A 7 -5.49 -12.87 -29.60
N LYS A 8 -6.40 -12.16 -30.25
CA LYS A 8 -7.14 -11.05 -29.62
C LYS A 8 -7.95 -11.55 -28.43
N ALA A 9 -8.66 -12.67 -28.57
CA ALA A 9 -9.46 -13.26 -27.51
C ALA A 9 -8.58 -13.68 -26.32
N ALA A 10 -7.45 -14.35 -26.59
CA ALA A 10 -6.50 -14.77 -25.57
C ALA A 10 -5.91 -13.58 -24.78
N ILE A 11 -5.51 -12.49 -25.47
CA ILE A 11 -5.03 -11.27 -24.81
C ILE A 11 -6.11 -10.68 -23.90
N LEU A 12 -7.35 -10.55 -24.40
CA LEU A 12 -8.45 -9.99 -23.61
C LEU A 12 -8.85 -10.87 -22.43
N GLN A 13 -8.76 -12.19 -22.58
CA GLN A 13 -8.97 -13.12 -21.48
C GLN A 13 -7.91 -12.94 -20.40
N ARG A 14 -6.62 -12.87 -20.76
CA ARG A 14 -5.53 -12.59 -19.82
C ARG A 14 -5.74 -11.26 -19.10
N VAL A 15 -6.12 -10.21 -19.82
CA VAL A 15 -6.43 -8.88 -19.26
C VAL A 15 -7.56 -8.94 -18.23
N ARG A 16 -8.60 -9.76 -18.46
CA ARG A 16 -9.74 -9.91 -17.53
C ARG A 16 -9.43 -10.79 -16.32
N SER A 17 -8.56 -11.78 -16.47
CA SER A 17 -8.17 -12.70 -15.39
C SER A 17 -7.14 -12.08 -14.44
N ASP A 18 -6.36 -11.12 -14.92
CA ASP A 18 -5.38 -10.39 -14.12
C ASP A 18 -6.04 -9.45 -13.10
N ALA A 19 -5.25 -9.02 -12.11
CA ALA A 19 -5.71 -8.08 -11.09
C ALA A 19 -6.29 -6.79 -11.69
N PRO A 20 -7.37 -6.23 -11.12
CA PRO A 20 -7.94 -4.97 -11.60
C PRO A 20 -6.90 -3.85 -11.68
N ARG A 21 -6.99 -3.01 -12.71
CA ARG A 21 -6.09 -1.87 -12.94
C ARG A 21 -4.61 -2.24 -13.12
N LYS A 22 -4.30 -3.51 -13.45
CA LYS A 22 -2.97 -3.92 -13.90
C LYS A 22 -2.58 -3.16 -15.16
N VAL A 23 -1.28 -2.88 -15.28
CA VAL A 23 -0.66 -2.30 -16.47
C VAL A 23 0.17 -3.38 -17.13
N TRP A 24 -0.13 -3.66 -18.38
CA TRP A 24 0.52 -4.67 -19.18
C TRP A 24 1.61 -4.09 -20.06
N THR A 25 2.58 -4.96 -20.31
CA THR A 25 3.70 -4.80 -21.23
C THR A 25 3.60 -5.90 -22.28
N PRO A 26 4.20 -5.75 -23.47
CA PRO A 26 4.22 -6.83 -24.45
C PRO A 26 4.82 -8.15 -23.92
N SER A 27 5.76 -8.06 -22.98
CA SER A 27 6.35 -9.23 -22.28
C SER A 27 5.35 -10.06 -21.49
N ASP A 28 4.20 -9.49 -21.09
CA ASP A 28 3.17 -10.23 -20.34
C ASP A 28 2.35 -11.19 -21.23
N PHE A 29 2.58 -11.19 -22.54
CA PHE A 29 1.83 -11.97 -23.54
C PHE A 29 2.72 -12.80 -24.47
N ILE A 30 4.05 -12.83 -24.27
CA ILE A 30 5.00 -13.52 -25.17
C ILE A 30 4.78 -15.03 -25.23
N ASP A 31 4.07 -15.59 -24.26
CA ASP A 31 3.65 -16.98 -24.23
C ASP A 31 2.51 -17.28 -25.21
N LEU A 32 1.79 -16.25 -25.69
CA LEU A 32 0.64 -16.40 -26.59
C LEU A 32 1.01 -16.39 -28.07
N ALA A 33 2.01 -15.58 -28.46
CA ALA A 33 2.41 -15.41 -29.85
C ALA A 33 3.78 -14.71 -29.99
N SER A 34 4.23 -14.55 -31.23
CA SER A 34 5.44 -13.76 -31.52
C SER A 34 5.26 -12.29 -31.13
N ARG A 35 6.38 -11.63 -30.83
CA ARG A 35 6.40 -10.22 -30.42
C ARG A 35 5.70 -9.30 -31.40
N ASP A 36 5.91 -9.49 -32.70
CA ASP A 36 5.29 -8.68 -33.75
C ASP A 36 3.77 -8.86 -33.80
N ALA A 37 3.28 -10.08 -33.60
CA ALA A 37 1.84 -10.37 -33.56
C ALA A 37 1.18 -9.75 -32.33
N ILE A 38 1.85 -9.79 -31.18
CA ILE A 38 1.41 -9.14 -29.94
C ILE A 38 1.36 -7.62 -30.12
N ASP A 39 2.42 -7.01 -30.61
CA ASP A 39 2.50 -5.55 -30.77
C ASP A 39 1.41 -5.05 -31.75
N LYS A 40 1.19 -5.75 -32.87
CA LYS A 40 0.07 -5.46 -33.79
C LYS A 40 -1.30 -5.60 -33.12
N SER A 41 -1.48 -6.64 -32.29
CA SER A 41 -2.76 -6.88 -31.61
C SER A 41 -3.03 -5.84 -30.54
N LEU A 42 -2.04 -5.49 -29.71
CA LEU A 42 -2.12 -4.42 -28.72
C LEU A 42 -2.38 -3.06 -29.38
N GLN A 43 -1.75 -2.78 -30.52
CA GLN A 43 -2.03 -1.59 -31.31
C GLN A 43 -3.49 -1.55 -31.77
N ARG A 44 -4.02 -2.64 -32.34
CA ARG A 44 -5.42 -2.74 -32.77
C ARG A 44 -6.40 -2.57 -31.60
N LEU A 45 -6.13 -3.19 -30.45
CA LEU A 45 -6.93 -3.04 -29.23
C LEU A 45 -6.90 -1.62 -28.67
N THR A 46 -5.77 -0.91 -28.85
CA THR A 46 -5.65 0.51 -28.49
C THR A 46 -6.47 1.39 -29.42
N ILE A 47 -6.39 1.16 -30.75
CA ILE A 47 -7.18 1.90 -31.75
C ILE A 47 -8.69 1.68 -31.51
N ALA A 48 -9.08 0.45 -31.15
CA ALA A 48 -10.46 0.12 -30.81
C ALA A 48 -10.93 0.67 -29.43
N GLY A 49 -10.07 1.36 -28.68
CA GLY A 49 -10.39 1.92 -27.37
C GLY A 49 -10.58 0.89 -26.25
N THR A 50 -10.34 -0.39 -26.52
CA THR A 50 -10.46 -1.46 -25.50
C THR A 50 -9.33 -1.40 -24.49
N LEU A 51 -8.12 -1.05 -24.95
CA LEU A 51 -6.97 -0.73 -24.12
C LEU A 51 -6.59 0.73 -24.32
N ARG A 52 -6.00 1.34 -23.30
CA ARG A 52 -5.36 2.65 -23.38
C ARG A 52 -3.85 2.45 -23.34
N ARG A 53 -3.14 3.13 -24.24
CA ARG A 53 -1.68 3.20 -24.22
C ARG A 53 -1.26 4.36 -23.31
N ILE A 54 -0.60 4.05 -22.21
CA ILE A 54 -0.07 5.05 -21.25
C ILE A 54 1.22 5.64 -21.79
N GLU A 55 2.12 4.77 -22.25
CA GLU A 55 3.39 5.09 -22.87
C GLU A 55 3.73 4.00 -23.89
N ARG A 56 4.83 4.15 -24.64
CA ARG A 56 5.29 3.13 -25.57
C ARG A 56 5.52 1.79 -24.86
N GLY A 57 4.67 0.81 -25.09
CA GLY A 57 4.85 -0.53 -24.48
C GLY A 57 4.25 -0.67 -23.07
N LEU A 58 3.47 0.31 -22.60
CA LEU A 58 2.65 0.21 -21.39
C LEU A 58 1.18 0.42 -21.78
N TYR A 59 0.34 -0.52 -21.37
CA TYR A 59 -1.08 -0.56 -21.70
C TYR A 59 -1.90 -0.80 -20.44
N ASP A 60 -3.02 -0.11 -20.28
CA ASP A 60 -4.01 -0.43 -19.26
C ASP A 60 -5.41 -0.59 -19.85
N GLN A 61 -6.29 -1.19 -19.07
CA GLN A 61 -7.70 -1.26 -19.40
C GLN A 61 -8.38 -0.07 -18.71
N PRO A 62 -8.85 0.93 -19.46
CA PRO A 62 -9.43 2.12 -18.86
C PRO A 62 -10.74 1.73 -18.13
N GLY A 63 -10.75 1.92 -16.82
CA GLY A 63 -12.00 1.88 -16.05
C GLY A 63 -12.81 3.16 -16.27
N PHE A 64 -14.13 3.11 -16.18
CA PHE A 64 -14.99 4.29 -16.30
C PHE A 64 -15.46 4.75 -14.91
N ASN A 65 -15.41 6.06 -14.66
CA ASN A 65 -15.92 6.66 -13.44
C ASN A 65 -17.30 7.28 -13.69
N GLN A 66 -18.35 6.69 -13.13
CA GLN A 66 -19.73 7.18 -13.30
C GLN A 66 -19.94 8.59 -12.71
N LEU A 67 -19.19 8.98 -11.68
CA LEU A 67 -19.36 10.28 -11.03
C LEU A 67 -18.72 11.41 -11.86
N THR A 68 -17.54 11.18 -12.41
CA THR A 68 -16.80 12.21 -13.18
C THR A 68 -17.02 12.13 -14.69
N GLN A 69 -17.71 11.07 -15.16
CA GLN A 69 -17.93 10.78 -16.58
C GLN A 69 -16.63 10.73 -17.41
N LYS A 70 -15.53 10.38 -16.75
CA LYS A 70 -14.18 10.32 -17.34
C LYS A 70 -13.55 8.95 -17.10
N PRO A 71 -12.62 8.51 -17.97
CA PRO A 71 -11.80 7.34 -17.69
C PRO A 71 -10.99 7.54 -16.41
N ASN A 72 -10.93 6.51 -15.58
CA ASN A 72 -10.07 6.51 -14.40
C ASN A 72 -8.60 6.71 -14.81
N PRO A 73 -7.83 7.48 -14.04
CA PRO A 73 -6.40 7.57 -14.26
C PRO A 73 -5.74 6.19 -14.05
N PRO A 74 -4.66 5.89 -14.80
CA PRO A 74 -3.91 4.67 -14.57
C PRO A 74 -3.43 4.59 -13.12
N ASP A 75 -3.33 3.38 -12.59
CA ASP A 75 -2.83 3.17 -11.24
C ASP A 75 -1.32 3.45 -11.17
N PRO A 76 -0.84 4.41 -10.36
CA PRO A 76 0.58 4.74 -10.32
C PRO A 76 1.48 3.57 -9.91
N ARG A 77 1.04 2.72 -8.96
CA ARG A 77 1.83 1.57 -8.51
C ARG A 77 2.02 0.57 -9.65
N SER A 78 0.92 0.26 -10.33
CA SER A 78 0.89 -0.63 -11.49
C SER A 78 1.74 -0.11 -12.65
N VAL A 79 1.71 1.20 -12.91
CA VAL A 79 2.57 1.84 -13.93
C VAL A 79 4.05 1.73 -13.56
N ILE A 80 4.42 2.00 -12.31
CA ILE A 80 5.80 1.90 -11.82
C ILE A 80 6.32 0.47 -11.92
N ASP A 81 5.50 -0.51 -11.52
CA ASP A 81 5.81 -1.94 -11.66
C ASP A 81 6.02 -2.34 -13.14
N ALA A 82 5.13 -1.89 -14.03
CA ALA A 82 5.25 -2.15 -15.46
C ALA A 82 6.51 -1.55 -16.08
N PHE A 83 6.98 -0.38 -15.62
CA PHE A 83 8.28 0.12 -16.06
C PHE A 83 9.44 -0.75 -15.58
N GLY A 84 9.42 -1.18 -14.32
CA GLY A 84 10.42 -2.10 -13.79
C GLY A 84 10.54 -3.37 -14.64
N ARG A 85 9.40 -3.97 -14.99
CA ARG A 85 9.32 -5.15 -15.86
C ARG A 85 9.73 -4.89 -17.30
N ARG A 86 9.23 -3.82 -17.94
CA ARG A 86 9.53 -3.52 -19.35
C ARG A 86 11.01 -3.22 -19.57
N ASP A 87 11.55 -2.38 -18.68
CA ASP A 87 12.86 -1.78 -18.88
C ASP A 87 13.96 -2.52 -18.12
N GLN A 88 13.61 -3.51 -17.31
CA GLN A 88 14.53 -4.27 -16.45
C GLN A 88 15.35 -3.33 -15.55
N THR A 89 14.66 -2.33 -14.99
CA THR A 89 15.28 -1.27 -14.18
C THR A 89 14.78 -1.31 -12.75
N ARG A 90 15.63 -0.89 -11.82
CA ARG A 90 15.29 -0.86 -10.40
C ARG A 90 14.35 0.31 -10.15
N MET A 91 13.19 0.02 -9.54
CA MET A 91 12.20 1.03 -9.16
C MET A 91 12.01 1.02 -7.64
N LEU A 92 12.39 2.13 -6.99
CA LEU A 92 12.25 2.34 -5.56
C LEU A 92 11.37 3.57 -5.32
N VAL A 93 10.17 3.37 -4.77
CA VAL A 93 9.26 4.49 -4.47
C VAL A 93 9.71 5.25 -3.23
N ASP A 94 9.35 6.53 -3.14
CA ASP A 94 9.63 7.34 -1.96
C ASP A 94 8.82 6.91 -0.72
N GLY A 95 9.31 7.31 0.45
CA GLY A 95 8.75 6.84 1.72
C GLY A 95 7.33 7.31 2.03
N MET A 96 6.93 8.51 1.59
CA MET A 96 5.53 8.97 1.76
C MET A 96 4.57 8.13 0.91
N THR A 97 4.92 7.90 -0.36
CA THR A 97 4.16 6.99 -1.24
C THR A 97 4.12 5.58 -0.65
N ALA A 98 5.25 5.07 -0.15
CA ALA A 98 5.31 3.76 0.50
C ALA A 98 4.45 3.66 1.77
N ALA A 99 4.43 4.71 2.59
CA ALA A 99 3.59 4.77 3.79
C ALA A 99 2.11 4.78 3.43
N ASN A 100 1.70 5.57 2.42
CA ASN A 100 0.32 5.58 1.93
C ASN A 100 -0.06 4.22 1.32
N ASP A 101 0.85 3.61 0.57
CA ASP A 101 0.71 2.29 -0.04
C ASP A 101 0.45 1.17 0.97
N LEU A 102 0.92 1.33 2.22
CA LEU A 102 0.73 0.42 3.35
C LEU A 102 -0.42 0.85 4.27
N GLY A 103 -1.12 1.93 3.94
CA GLY A 103 -2.17 2.52 4.77
C GLY A 103 -1.64 3.09 6.09
N LEU A 104 -0.35 3.38 6.21
CA LEU A 104 0.26 4.03 7.39
C LEU A 104 0.00 5.54 7.41
N THR A 105 -0.45 6.11 6.28
CA THR A 105 -0.91 7.50 6.19
C THR A 105 -2.03 7.63 5.15
N ASP A 106 -2.95 8.57 5.40
CA ASP A 106 -4.05 8.92 4.47
C ASP A 106 -3.65 10.02 3.47
N ALA A 107 -2.42 10.53 3.56
CA ALA A 107 -1.91 11.55 2.66
C ALA A 107 -1.74 10.98 1.25
N VAL A 108 -2.61 11.38 0.31
CA VAL A 108 -2.49 11.04 -1.11
C VAL A 108 -1.53 12.02 -1.80
N PRO A 109 -0.38 11.56 -2.31
CA PRO A 109 0.61 12.47 -2.90
C PRO A 109 0.18 12.93 -4.30
N ALA A 110 0.23 14.25 -4.54
CA ALA A 110 0.12 14.79 -5.90
C ALA A 110 1.37 14.52 -6.76
N LYS A 111 2.50 14.19 -6.11
CA LYS A 111 3.78 13.88 -6.76
C LYS A 111 4.42 12.66 -6.11
N ILE A 112 4.71 11.66 -6.93
CA ILE A 112 5.44 10.45 -6.54
C ILE A 112 6.88 10.57 -7.05
N VAL A 113 7.85 10.20 -6.22
CA VAL A 113 9.26 10.16 -6.62
C VAL A 113 9.72 8.71 -6.66
N VAL A 114 10.22 8.28 -7.81
CA VAL A 114 10.77 6.94 -8.00
C VAL A 114 12.27 7.05 -8.22
N HIS A 115 13.04 6.50 -7.29
CA HIS A 115 14.47 6.32 -7.42
C HIS A 115 14.75 5.14 -8.35
N THR A 116 15.58 5.35 -9.35
CA THR A 116 15.89 4.34 -10.37
C THR A 116 17.30 4.54 -10.92
N ASP A 117 17.91 3.49 -11.44
CA ASP A 117 19.21 3.52 -12.12
C ASP A 117 19.10 3.97 -13.59
N ALA A 118 17.88 4.18 -14.10
CA ALA A 118 17.62 4.68 -15.45
C ALA A 118 17.21 6.16 -15.48
N ARG A 119 17.54 6.84 -16.58
CA ARG A 119 17.03 8.19 -16.86
C ARG A 119 15.67 8.09 -17.54
N ARG A 120 14.67 8.77 -16.96
CA ARG A 120 13.30 8.83 -17.50
C ARG A 120 12.71 10.21 -17.34
N ARG A 121 11.84 10.58 -18.28
CA ARG A 121 11.04 11.81 -18.17
C ARG A 121 9.89 11.57 -17.18
N PRO A 122 9.48 12.60 -16.42
CA PRO A 122 8.26 12.52 -15.63
C PRO A 122 7.05 12.15 -16.48
N ILE A 123 6.11 11.43 -15.88
CA ILE A 123 4.82 11.11 -16.49
C ILE A 123 3.68 11.62 -15.62
N LYS A 124 2.58 12.03 -16.28
CA LYS A 124 1.38 12.52 -15.61
C LYS A 124 0.27 11.49 -15.71
N LEU A 125 -0.25 11.05 -14.57
CA LEU A 125 -1.32 10.07 -14.42
C LEU A 125 -2.51 10.76 -13.75
N GLY A 126 -3.34 11.42 -14.56
CA GLY A 126 -4.41 12.29 -14.03
C GLY A 126 -3.83 13.47 -13.25
N ASN A 127 -4.15 13.54 -11.95
CA ASN A 127 -3.66 14.60 -11.05
C ASN A 127 -2.33 14.25 -10.36
N VAL A 128 -1.83 13.01 -10.54
CA VAL A 128 -0.58 12.55 -9.95
C VAL A 128 0.55 12.66 -10.97
N THR A 129 1.69 13.20 -10.56
CA THR A 129 2.91 13.21 -11.38
C THR A 129 3.93 12.23 -10.82
N VAL A 130 4.36 11.26 -11.63
CA VAL A 130 5.46 10.34 -11.27
C VAL A 130 6.76 10.92 -11.84
N THR A 131 7.71 11.21 -10.96
CA THR A 131 9.03 11.72 -11.31
C THR A 131 10.10 10.68 -11.04
N PHE A 132 11.05 10.53 -11.97
CA PHE A 132 12.13 9.56 -11.85
C PHE A 132 13.43 10.25 -11.48
N ARG A 133 14.08 9.78 -10.41
CA ARG A 133 15.34 10.31 -9.91
C ARG A 133 16.46 9.29 -10.14
N PRO A 134 17.42 9.58 -11.05
CA PRO A 134 18.61 8.77 -11.22
C PRO A 134 19.34 8.59 -9.89
N THR A 135 19.59 7.34 -9.51
CA THR A 135 20.15 6.96 -8.21
C THR A 135 21.16 5.84 -8.41
N ALA A 136 22.28 5.92 -7.70
CA ALA A 136 23.31 4.89 -7.75
C ALA A 136 22.76 3.53 -7.29
N ALA A 137 23.17 2.45 -7.96
CA ALA A 137 22.69 1.09 -7.69
C ALA A 137 22.86 0.65 -6.22
N SER A 138 23.89 1.17 -5.53
CA SER A 138 24.15 0.92 -4.11
C SER A 138 23.03 1.41 -3.19
N LYS A 139 22.27 2.44 -3.59
CA LYS A 139 21.13 2.97 -2.84
C LYS A 139 19.79 2.32 -3.24
N LEU A 140 19.81 1.39 -4.19
CA LEU A 140 18.63 0.72 -4.74
C LEU A 140 18.51 -0.74 -4.29
N PHE A 141 19.16 -1.12 -3.18
CA PHE A 141 19.11 -2.49 -2.66
C PHE A 141 17.69 -3.02 -2.48
N TRP A 142 16.79 -2.18 -1.95
CA TRP A 142 15.39 -2.55 -1.72
C TRP A 142 14.51 -2.45 -2.96
N ALA A 143 15.00 -1.91 -4.09
CA ALA A 143 14.17 -1.72 -5.27
C ALA A 143 13.62 -3.05 -5.81
N GLY A 144 12.31 -3.12 -6.07
CA GLY A 144 11.65 -4.34 -6.56
C GLY A 144 11.53 -5.49 -5.55
N ARG A 145 12.05 -5.34 -4.32
CA ARG A 145 12.00 -6.40 -3.30
C ARG A 145 10.68 -6.38 -2.51
N PRO A 146 10.20 -7.52 -1.98
CA PRO A 146 8.96 -7.58 -1.20
C PRO A 146 8.88 -6.57 -0.05
N ALA A 147 9.97 -6.40 0.71
CA ALA A 147 9.99 -5.52 1.88
C ALA A 147 10.22 -4.03 1.56
N MET A 148 10.40 -3.69 0.28
CA MET A 148 10.72 -2.33 -0.18
C MET A 148 9.86 -1.25 0.45
N ARG A 149 8.53 -1.44 0.42
CA ARG A 149 7.58 -0.45 0.93
C ARG A 149 7.67 -0.29 2.44
N VAL A 150 7.89 -1.38 3.18
CA VAL A 150 8.04 -1.33 4.64
C VAL A 150 9.26 -0.48 5.00
N VAL A 151 10.39 -0.75 4.37
CA VAL A 151 11.64 -0.02 4.63
C VAL A 151 11.52 1.45 4.26
N GLN A 152 10.97 1.77 3.08
CA GLN A 152 10.79 3.17 2.66
C GLN A 152 9.80 3.92 3.54
N ALA A 153 8.68 3.29 3.92
CA ALA A 153 7.70 3.89 4.81
C ALA A 153 8.30 4.18 6.20
N LEU A 154 9.06 3.25 6.77
CA LEU A 154 9.68 3.44 8.09
C LEU A 154 10.74 4.54 8.06
N HIS A 155 11.53 4.66 6.99
CA HIS A 155 12.45 5.80 6.84
C HIS A 155 11.73 7.14 6.89
N TRP A 156 10.55 7.25 6.28
CA TRP A 156 9.74 8.46 6.29
C TRP A 156 9.04 8.70 7.63
N LEU A 157 8.58 7.63 8.28
CA LEU A 157 7.91 7.68 9.58
C LEU A 157 8.86 7.88 10.76
N ARG A 158 10.18 7.80 10.57
CA ARG A 158 11.16 7.77 11.66
C ARG A 158 10.90 8.79 12.75
N ASP A 159 10.75 10.06 12.38
CA ASP A 159 10.57 11.16 13.35
C ASP A 159 9.11 11.24 13.88
N LEU A 160 8.18 10.50 13.28
CA LEU A 160 6.79 10.37 13.74
C LEU A 160 6.65 9.24 14.76
N LEU A 161 7.50 8.22 14.73
CA LEU A 161 7.43 7.07 15.64
C LEU A 161 7.65 7.46 17.11
N ASP A 162 8.34 8.58 17.37
CA ASP A 162 8.57 9.12 18.71
C ASP A 162 7.34 9.81 19.32
N ARG A 163 6.28 10.02 18.52
CA ARG A 163 5.03 10.61 19.01
C ARG A 163 4.20 9.57 19.75
N GLU A 164 3.47 10.03 20.75
CA GLU A 164 2.62 9.18 21.59
C GLU A 164 1.63 8.36 20.73
N GLY A 165 1.66 7.04 20.91
CA GLY A 165 0.77 6.08 20.23
C GLY A 165 1.14 5.72 18.78
N GLU A 166 1.98 6.49 18.09
CA GLU A 166 2.30 6.26 16.67
C GLU A 166 3.08 4.97 16.44
N SER A 167 4.08 4.68 17.29
CA SER A 167 4.83 3.42 17.22
C SER A 167 3.91 2.20 17.29
N GLU A 168 2.97 2.18 18.24
CA GLU A 168 2.06 1.05 18.43
C GLU A 168 1.04 0.91 17.31
N HIS A 169 0.55 2.03 16.78
CA HIS A 169 -0.31 2.04 15.59
C HIS A 169 0.40 1.47 14.36
N VAL A 170 1.64 1.91 14.10
CA VAL A 170 2.45 1.41 12.99
C VAL A 170 2.75 -0.08 13.17
N LYS A 171 3.17 -0.51 14.38
CA LYS A 171 3.39 -1.92 14.70
C LYS A 171 2.14 -2.76 14.46
N SER A 172 0.96 -2.30 14.91
CA SER A 172 -0.31 -3.01 14.69
C SER A 172 -0.63 -3.20 13.21
N LYS A 173 -0.45 -2.16 12.39
CA LYS A 173 -0.65 -2.24 10.94
C LYS A 173 0.36 -3.18 10.27
N LEU A 174 1.63 -3.11 10.65
CA LEU A 174 2.66 -4.01 10.12
C LEU A 174 2.45 -5.46 10.56
N ALA A 175 2.04 -5.72 11.80
CA ALA A 175 1.70 -7.06 12.26
C ALA A 175 0.56 -7.68 11.44
N LYS A 176 -0.49 -6.91 11.13
CA LYS A 176 -1.58 -7.35 10.24
C LYS A 176 -1.07 -7.64 8.82
N LEU A 177 -0.20 -6.79 8.28
CA LEU A 177 0.43 -7.01 6.98
C LEU A 177 1.26 -8.29 6.95
N PHE A 178 2.03 -8.54 8.00
CA PHE A 178 2.92 -9.69 8.13
C PHE A 178 2.17 -11.02 8.31
N LYS A 179 0.95 -10.98 8.85
CA LYS A 179 0.03 -12.13 8.94
C LYS A 179 -0.69 -12.44 7.62
N ASN A 180 -0.60 -11.58 6.60
CA ASN A 180 -1.25 -11.83 5.32
C ASN A 180 -0.57 -12.99 4.59
N PRO A 181 -1.28 -14.11 4.28
CA PRO A 181 -0.66 -15.30 3.68
C PRO A 181 -0.12 -15.07 2.27
N ALA A 182 -0.65 -14.10 1.53
CA ALA A 182 -0.23 -13.84 0.15
C ALA A 182 1.11 -13.10 0.05
N VAL A 183 1.46 -12.28 1.04
CA VAL A 183 2.63 -11.37 0.96
C VAL A 183 3.50 -11.34 2.21
N GLY A 184 2.96 -11.68 3.38
CA GLY A 184 3.60 -11.52 4.68
C GLY A 184 4.87 -12.34 4.82
N ALA A 185 4.83 -13.63 4.45
CA ALA A 185 6.00 -14.52 4.50
C ALA A 185 7.15 -14.01 3.64
N ALA A 186 6.86 -13.55 2.42
CA ALA A 186 7.86 -13.00 1.51
C ALA A 186 8.49 -11.71 2.08
N ILE A 187 7.69 -10.83 2.69
CA ILE A 187 8.20 -9.61 3.32
C ILE A 187 9.10 -9.94 4.52
N LYS A 188 8.68 -10.83 5.43
CA LYS A 188 9.48 -11.23 6.60
C LYS A 188 10.82 -11.84 6.17
N ALA A 189 10.80 -12.81 5.25
CA ALA A 189 12.01 -13.45 4.74
C ALA A 189 12.97 -12.44 4.08
N ASP A 190 12.42 -11.49 3.34
CA ASP A 190 13.17 -10.44 2.65
C ASP A 190 13.82 -9.44 3.63
N LEU A 191 13.12 -9.08 4.72
CA LEU A 191 13.66 -8.25 5.81
C LEU A 191 14.80 -8.97 6.53
N THR A 192 14.63 -10.24 6.89
CA THR A 192 15.67 -11.04 7.56
C THR A 192 16.91 -11.21 6.68
N THR A 193 16.73 -11.56 5.42
CA THR A 193 17.85 -11.70 4.46
C THR A 193 18.54 -10.36 4.17
N GLY A 194 17.78 -9.26 4.21
CA GLY A 194 18.27 -7.91 3.96
C GLY A 194 18.73 -7.13 5.20
N ILE A 195 18.90 -7.79 6.35
CA ILE A 195 19.18 -7.13 7.63
C ILE A 195 20.40 -6.18 7.59
N THR A 196 21.44 -6.53 6.84
CA THR A 196 22.67 -5.72 6.72
C THR A 196 22.47 -4.40 5.98
N ALA A 197 21.36 -4.27 5.24
CA ALA A 197 20.97 -3.03 4.57
C ALA A 197 20.00 -2.17 5.40
N LEU A 198 19.60 -2.64 6.59
CA LEU A 198 18.74 -1.90 7.50
C LEU A 198 19.58 -1.11 8.52
N PRO A 199 19.18 0.13 8.86
CA PRO A 199 19.71 0.78 10.06
C PRO A 199 19.32 0.00 11.33
N THR A 200 20.20 -0.01 12.33
CA THR A 200 19.99 -0.73 13.60
C THR A 200 18.63 -0.43 14.25
N TRP A 201 18.22 0.84 14.28
CA TRP A 201 16.94 1.25 14.88
C TRP A 201 15.74 0.58 14.20
N MET A 202 15.79 0.41 12.88
CA MET A 202 14.69 -0.16 12.10
C MET A 202 14.59 -1.66 12.32
N TRP A 203 15.74 -2.34 12.40
CA TRP A 203 15.75 -3.75 12.78
C TRP A 203 15.20 -3.96 14.19
N MET A 204 15.64 -3.17 15.18
CA MET A 204 15.12 -3.27 16.55
C MET A 204 13.61 -3.02 16.62
N PHE A 205 13.08 -2.13 15.77
CA PHE A 205 11.64 -1.89 15.66
C PHE A 205 10.88 -3.07 15.02
N LEU A 206 11.45 -3.70 13.99
CA LEU A 206 10.80 -4.77 13.23
C LEU A 206 10.95 -6.15 13.86
N LYS A 207 12.05 -6.39 14.58
CA LYS A 207 12.42 -7.70 15.13
C LYS A 207 11.27 -8.35 15.92
N PRO A 208 10.61 -7.68 16.89
CA PRO A 208 9.50 -8.29 17.61
C PRO A 208 8.37 -8.73 16.68
N LEU A 209 8.05 -7.95 15.66
CA LEU A 209 6.96 -8.24 14.72
C LEU A 209 7.24 -9.41 13.77
N ILE A 210 8.52 -9.70 13.53
CA ILE A 210 8.96 -10.80 12.68
C ILE A 210 9.02 -12.10 13.49
N GLU A 211 9.44 -12.02 14.77
CA GLU A 211 9.69 -13.15 15.66
C GLU A 211 8.45 -13.61 16.47
N ASP A 212 7.43 -12.76 16.67
CA ASP A 212 6.24 -13.02 17.52
C ASP A 212 5.31 -14.18 17.06
N GLU A 213 5.72 -15.00 16.09
CA GLU A 213 4.99 -16.23 15.72
C GLU A 213 5.51 -17.50 16.41
N ALA A 214 6.51 -17.41 17.29
CA ALA A 214 6.99 -18.55 18.06
C ALA A 214 6.17 -18.82 19.35
N GLY A 215 5.16 -18.01 19.70
CA GLY A 215 4.62 -17.95 21.07
C GLY A 215 3.17 -18.37 21.32
N ASP A 216 2.36 -18.67 20.30
CA ASP A 216 0.88 -18.82 20.49
C ASP A 216 0.35 -20.26 20.30
N ASN A 217 1.21 -21.28 20.17
CA ASN A 217 0.77 -22.66 19.94
C ASN A 217 0.99 -23.63 21.13
N ASP A 218 1.26 -23.14 22.34
CA ASP A 218 1.61 -24.02 23.48
C ASP A 218 0.94 -23.68 24.82
N ARG A 219 -0.23 -23.01 24.81
CA ARG A 219 -1.00 -22.69 26.03
C ARG A 219 -2.36 -23.38 26.17
N HIS A 220 -2.57 -24.50 25.51
CA HIS A 220 -3.66 -25.41 25.83
C HIS A 220 -3.16 -26.83 26.10
N VAL A 221 -2.35 -26.98 27.15
CA VAL A 221 -2.30 -28.25 27.88
C VAL A 221 -3.39 -28.19 28.94
N SER A 222 -4.49 -28.89 28.66
CA SER A 222 -5.55 -29.21 29.60
C SER A 222 -4.96 -29.82 30.86
N THR A 223 -5.00 -29.08 31.97
CA THR A 223 -4.79 -29.70 33.29
C THR A 223 -6.13 -30.19 33.77
N ASN A 224 -6.50 -31.39 33.33
CA ASN A 224 -7.60 -32.14 33.93
C ASN A 224 -7.03 -32.80 35.21
N ARG A 225 -7.29 -32.20 36.36
CA ARG A 225 -7.17 -32.87 37.66
C ARG A 225 -8.50 -32.76 38.36
N ASN A 226 -9.23 -33.87 38.33
CA ASN A 226 -10.23 -34.20 39.33
C ASN A 226 -9.54 -34.24 40.69
N ASP A 227 -10.08 -33.56 41.67
CA ASP A 227 -10.04 -33.99 43.07
C ASP A 227 -11.38 -33.59 43.69
N ASP A 228 -12.09 -34.61 44.17
CA ASP A 228 -13.36 -34.57 44.89
C ASP A 228 -13.16 -34.18 46.37
N ASN A 229 -14.26 -33.74 46.99
CA ASN A 229 -14.55 -33.62 48.44
C ASN A 229 -13.94 -32.40 49.17
N ASP A 230 -14.57 -31.72 50.13
CA ASP A 230 -15.64 -32.09 51.05
C ASP A 230 -16.43 -30.83 51.52
N ALA A 231 -17.51 -31.10 52.25
CA ALA A 231 -18.61 -30.22 52.64
C ALA A 231 -18.35 -29.18 53.79
N ASP A 232 -19.46 -28.53 54.16
CA ASP A 232 -19.79 -27.72 55.36
C ASP A 232 -19.62 -26.20 55.21
N ASP A 233 -20.73 -25.46 55.06
CA ASP A 233 -21.67 -25.00 56.09
C ASP A 233 -21.12 -23.81 56.89
N HIS A 234 -21.61 -22.61 56.58
CA HIS A 234 -22.41 -21.86 57.54
C HIS A 234 -23.09 -20.64 56.92
N ARG A 235 -24.37 -20.58 57.23
CA ARG A 235 -25.28 -19.45 57.03
C ARG A 235 -24.87 -18.26 57.91
N HIS A 236 -25.10 -17.06 57.40
CA HIS A 236 -25.76 -16.02 58.20
C HIS A 236 -26.64 -15.19 57.28
N ASP A 237 -27.92 -15.19 57.63
CA ASP A 237 -28.94 -14.32 57.12
C ASP A 237 -28.70 -12.87 57.60
N ASP A 238 -29.21 -11.93 56.80
CA ASP A 238 -30.18 -10.91 57.19
C ASP A 238 -29.87 -9.48 56.75
N ASP A 239 -30.94 -8.94 56.17
CA ASP A 239 -31.44 -7.57 56.23
C ASP A 239 -30.91 -6.47 55.29
N ASP A 240 -31.79 -6.24 54.30
CA ASP A 240 -32.58 -5.02 54.15
C ASP A 240 -31.92 -3.69 53.78
N GLY A 241 -32.47 -3.11 52.70
CA GLY A 241 -32.76 -1.67 52.71
C GLY A 241 -32.34 -0.86 51.49
N HIS A 242 -33.34 -0.61 50.63
CA HIS A 242 -33.61 0.68 49.98
C HIS A 242 -32.89 1.12 48.67
N ARG A 243 -33.74 1.14 47.61
CA ARG A 243 -34.28 2.36 46.94
C ARG A 243 -33.49 2.99 45.77
N ALA A 244 -34.01 2.68 44.58
CA ALA A 244 -34.37 3.55 43.45
C ALA A 244 -33.78 4.97 43.27
N GLU A 245 -33.27 5.16 42.05
CA GLU A 245 -33.57 6.22 41.07
C GLU A 245 -32.82 7.57 41.01
N HIS A 246 -32.40 7.86 39.76
CA HIS A 246 -32.30 9.15 39.05
C HIS A 246 -31.29 10.22 39.50
N ASN A 247 -30.27 10.47 38.68
CA ASN A 247 -30.25 11.65 37.79
C ASN A 247 -29.00 11.76 36.89
N ARG A 248 -29.23 11.97 35.59
CA ARG A 248 -28.33 12.70 34.67
C ARG A 248 -28.62 14.20 34.81
N PRO A 249 -27.64 15.11 34.58
CA PRO A 249 -27.66 15.80 33.29
C PRO A 249 -26.30 16.25 32.71
N LYS A 250 -26.26 16.18 31.37
CA LYS A 250 -25.83 17.18 30.37
C LYS A 250 -24.37 17.68 30.32
N SER A 251 -23.79 17.30 29.18
CA SER A 251 -22.76 17.96 28.38
C SER A 251 -22.83 19.50 28.32
N LYS A 252 -21.64 20.13 28.37
CA LYS A 252 -21.36 21.41 27.71
C LYS A 252 -20.02 21.32 26.97
N LEU A 253 -20.12 21.38 25.64
CA LEU A 253 -19.03 21.69 24.72
C LEU A 253 -18.66 23.18 24.85
N VAL A 254 -17.36 23.48 24.82
CA VAL A 254 -16.82 24.82 24.57
C VAL A 254 -15.94 24.75 23.31
N PRO A 255 -16.19 25.55 22.26
CA PRO A 255 -15.37 25.61 21.07
C PRO A 255 -14.31 26.72 21.21
N THR A 256 -13.03 26.38 21.01
CA THR A 256 -11.97 27.40 20.94
C THR A 256 -11.48 27.60 19.51
N ARG A 257 -11.44 28.89 19.15
CA ARG A 257 -11.29 29.50 17.83
C ARG A 257 -9.94 29.24 17.16
N ILE A 258 -10.02 29.11 15.83
CA ILE A 258 -8.92 29.24 14.86
C ILE A 258 -8.68 30.75 14.59
N PRO A 259 -7.44 31.26 14.58
CA PRO A 259 -7.16 32.60 14.08
C PRO A 259 -6.92 32.60 12.55
N SER A 260 -7.72 33.41 11.87
CA SER A 260 -7.65 33.75 10.45
C SER A 260 -6.43 34.62 10.13
N ASN A 261 -5.65 34.25 9.12
CA ASN A 261 -4.64 35.12 8.53
C ASN A 261 -5.10 35.57 7.13
N LYS A 262 -5.56 36.83 7.01
CA LYS A 262 -5.93 37.47 5.74
C LYS A 262 -4.66 38.05 5.09
N ARG A 263 -4.29 37.54 3.92
CA ARG A 263 -3.41 38.23 2.96
C ARG A 263 -4.25 39.13 2.05
N GLY A 264 -3.72 40.31 1.79
CA GLY A 264 -4.34 41.38 1.00
C GLY A 264 -4.60 41.02 -0.46
N HIS A 265 -5.57 41.76 -1.02
CA HIS A 265 -5.97 41.74 -2.41
C HIS A 265 -5.13 42.68 -3.30
N PRO A 266 -5.19 42.49 -4.63
CA PRO A 266 -4.26 43.07 -5.59
C PRO A 266 -4.68 44.48 -6.04
N SER A 267 -3.72 45.25 -6.53
CA SER A 267 -3.99 46.48 -7.29
C SER A 267 -3.58 46.30 -8.75
N GLN A 268 -4.51 46.62 -9.65
CA GLN A 268 -4.32 46.74 -11.10
C GLN A 268 -3.87 48.16 -11.45
N ALA A 269 -3.03 48.28 -12.49
CA ALA A 269 -2.86 49.39 -13.45
C ALA A 269 -1.47 49.24 -14.10
N THR A 270 -1.13 49.53 -15.36
CA THR A 270 -1.77 50.09 -16.56
C THR A 270 -0.73 50.01 -17.70
N LYS A 271 -1.20 49.94 -18.95
CA LYS A 271 -0.60 50.40 -20.23
C LYS A 271 0.87 50.90 -20.22
N LYS A 272 1.73 50.29 -21.05
CA LYS A 272 2.20 50.79 -22.36
C LYS A 272 3.04 49.73 -23.06
#